data_AF-A0A158R9I4-F1
#
_entry.id   AF-A0A158R9I4-F1
#
_cell.length_a   1.000
_cell.length_b   1.000
_cell.length_c   1.000
_cell.angle_alpha   90.00
_cell.angle_beta   90.00
_cell.angle_gamma   90.00
#
_symmetry.space_group_name_H-M   'P 1'
#
loop_
_entity.id
_entity.type
_entity.pdbx_description
1 polymer ?
#
loop_
_entity_poly.entity_id
_entity_poly.type
_entity_poly.pdbx_seq_one_letter_code
_entity_poly.pdbx_strand_id
1 'polypeptide(L)'
;MALKGGEEKAKREAEEAAKKQRKPGQKRKGLGGLSPEKKRLLKQLIMQKAADEMKAEMKKRQEEKENYLRSRVQPLQLDGLDDAALAKKVRELHARVAQLEGEKYDWEVKLRRQDIEINELTMKVNDVKGKFVKPVLKKVSKTESQLARIEKKEKTLASFRTQLKSTGQNKFALEEKDEAQHKVDFRDQLKPAGEGEAPKEAVEE
;
A
#
# COMPACT_ATOMS: atom_id res chain seq x y z
N MET A 1 24.53 -5.95 -34.37
CA MET A 1 25.27 -5.68 -33.11
C MET A 1 26.08 -4.37 -33.12
N ALA A 2 26.32 -3.70 -34.26
CA ALA A 2 27.22 -2.54 -34.36
C ALA A 2 26.60 -1.17 -33.96
N LEU A 3 25.28 -1.03 -33.86
CA LEU A 3 24.61 0.27 -33.63
C LEU A 3 24.60 0.71 -32.15
N LYS A 4 24.57 -0.24 -31.20
CA LYS A 4 24.56 0.05 -29.75
C LYS A 4 25.88 0.68 -29.26
N GLY A 5 27.01 0.28 -29.85
CA GLY A 5 28.33 0.80 -29.46
C GLY A 5 28.57 2.25 -29.87
N GLY A 6 27.92 2.71 -30.95
CA GLY A 6 27.99 4.10 -31.42
C GLY A 6 27.21 5.05 -30.50
N GLU A 7 26.00 4.65 -30.09
CA GLU A 7 25.18 5.45 -29.17
C GLU A 7 25.80 5.56 -27.77
N GLU A 8 26.46 4.50 -27.28
CA GLU A 8 27.13 4.53 -25.98
C GLU A 8 28.38 5.41 -25.99
N LYS A 9 29.15 5.38 -27.09
CA LYS A 9 30.28 6.30 -27.30
C LYS A 9 29.81 7.75 -27.40
N ALA A 10 28.76 8.04 -28.19
CA ALA A 10 28.20 9.37 -28.32
C ALA A 10 27.66 9.92 -26.98
N LYS A 11 27.07 9.07 -26.13
CA LYS A 11 26.62 9.47 -24.78
C LYS A 11 27.77 9.78 -23.83
N ARG A 12 28.85 8.98 -23.86
CA ARG A 12 30.05 9.22 -23.05
C ARG A 12 30.77 10.50 -23.49
N GLU A 13 30.85 10.73 -24.80
CA GLU A 13 31.50 11.92 -25.37
C GLU A 13 30.68 13.20 -25.10
N ALA A 14 29.35 13.12 -25.18
CA ALA A 14 28.47 14.21 -24.76
C ALA A 14 28.54 14.49 -23.25
N GLU A 15 28.66 13.46 -22.41
CA GLU A 15 28.85 13.61 -20.97
C GLU A 15 30.21 14.24 -20.63
N GLU A 16 31.28 13.84 -21.34
CA GLU A 16 32.62 14.41 -21.17
C GLU A 16 32.69 15.87 -21.64
N ALA A 17 32.06 16.20 -22.77
CA ALA A 17 31.94 17.56 -23.27
C ALA A 17 31.14 18.45 -22.31
N ALA A 18 30.05 17.93 -21.75
CA ALA A 18 29.26 18.61 -20.73
C ALA A 18 30.04 18.79 -19.40
N LYS A 19 31.01 17.92 -19.10
CA LYS A 19 31.94 18.07 -17.96
C LYS A 19 32.99 19.14 -18.22
N LYS A 20 33.55 19.20 -19.44
CA LYS A 20 34.56 20.19 -19.88
C LYS A 20 34.01 21.62 -19.99
N GLN A 21 32.73 21.80 -20.32
CA GLN A 21 32.10 23.13 -20.36
C GLN A 21 31.81 23.74 -18.99
N ARG A 22 32.04 23.03 -17.88
CA ARG A 22 31.80 23.56 -16.54
C ARG A 22 33.02 24.32 -16.05
N LYS A 23 32.88 25.64 -15.93
CA LYS A 23 33.91 26.52 -15.36
C LYS A 23 34.28 26.06 -13.93
N PRO A 24 35.58 25.98 -13.58
CA PRO A 24 36.02 25.63 -12.23
C PRO A 24 35.52 26.72 -11.26
N GLY A 25 34.64 26.35 -10.32
CA GLY A 25 34.11 27.27 -9.30
C GLY A 25 32.57 27.29 -9.15
N GLN A 26 31.80 26.64 -10.03
CA GLN A 26 30.34 26.53 -9.81
C GLN A 26 30.03 25.54 -8.69
N LYS A 27 29.67 26.05 -7.51
CA LYS A 27 29.17 25.27 -6.38
C LYS A 27 27.99 24.39 -6.83
N ARG A 28 28.08 23.07 -6.63
CA ARG A 28 26.98 22.11 -6.89
C ARG A 28 25.79 22.50 -6.01
N LYS A 29 24.71 23.05 -6.60
CA LYS A 29 23.48 23.37 -5.85
C LYS A 29 22.72 22.08 -5.47
N GLY A 30 22.68 21.77 -4.17
CA GLY A 30 21.90 20.68 -3.57
C GLY A 30 22.52 19.28 -3.67
N LEU A 31 21.83 18.25 -3.12
CA LEU A 31 22.24 16.83 -3.03
C LEU A 31 23.10 16.38 -4.23
N GLY A 32 24.42 16.42 -4.08
CA GLY A 32 25.41 15.88 -5.02
C GLY A 32 25.38 16.40 -6.46
N GLY A 33 24.63 17.44 -6.82
CA GLY A 33 24.46 17.83 -8.22
C GLY A 33 23.81 16.77 -9.11
N LEU A 34 22.99 15.86 -8.55
CA LEU A 34 22.17 14.92 -9.31
C LEU A 34 21.13 15.66 -10.17
N SER A 35 20.79 15.10 -11.34
CA SER A 35 19.71 15.61 -12.18
C SER A 35 18.37 15.59 -11.43
N PRO A 36 17.44 16.50 -11.73
CA PRO A 36 16.12 16.54 -11.09
C PRO A 36 15.37 15.20 -11.17
N GLU A 37 15.49 14.50 -12.30
CA GLU A 37 14.89 13.17 -12.52
C GLU A 37 15.47 12.12 -11.56
N LYS A 38 16.80 12.07 -11.41
CA LYS A 38 17.46 11.15 -10.47
C LYS A 38 17.08 11.46 -9.02
N LYS A 39 16.94 12.73 -8.65
CA LYS A 39 16.46 13.13 -7.30
C LYS A 39 15.02 12.67 -7.05
N ARG A 40 14.14 12.76 -8.05
CA ARG A 40 12.76 12.28 -7.96
C ARG A 40 12.69 10.76 -7.81
N LEU A 41 13.45 10.03 -8.62
CA LEU A 41 13.53 8.57 -8.54
C LEU A 41 14.08 8.12 -7.18
N LEU A 42 15.15 8.77 -6.69
CA LEU A 42 15.73 8.46 -5.39
C LEU A 42 14.72 8.69 -4.25
N LYS A 43 13.97 9.81 -4.28
CA LYS A 43 12.92 10.06 -3.30
C LYS A 43 11.84 8.96 -3.32
N GLN A 44 11.44 8.53 -4.51
CA GLN A 44 10.47 7.43 -4.66
C GLN A 44 11.02 6.12 -4.07
N LEU A 45 12.27 5.77 -4.36
CA LEU A 45 12.91 4.57 -3.81
C LEU A 45 13.04 4.62 -2.29
N ILE A 46 13.37 5.79 -1.72
CA ILE A 46 13.44 5.97 -0.26
C ILE A 46 12.04 5.80 0.36
N MET A 47 11.00 6.39 -0.23
CA MET A 47 9.63 6.23 0.28
C MET A 47 9.13 4.79 0.16
N GLN A 48 9.46 4.10 -0.94
CA GLN A 48 9.13 2.70 -1.14
C GLN A 48 9.82 1.82 -0.10
N LYS A 49 11.14 2.01 0.08
CA LYS A 49 11.91 1.27 1.09
C LYS A 49 11.38 1.53 2.51
N ALA A 50 11.07 2.79 2.84
CA ALA A 50 10.49 3.14 4.13
C ALA A 50 9.12 2.50 4.35
N ALA A 51 8.29 2.42 3.30
CA ALA A 51 6.99 1.74 3.38
C ALA A 51 7.16 0.21 3.57
N ASP A 52 8.12 -0.39 2.89
CA ASP A 52 8.42 -1.81 3.02
C ASP A 52 9.00 -2.15 4.41
N GLU A 53 9.93 -1.33 4.92
CA GLU A 53 10.48 -1.44 6.27
C GLU A 53 9.38 -1.26 7.34
N MET A 54 8.47 -0.28 7.17
CA MET A 54 7.33 -0.08 8.08
C MET A 54 6.40 -1.30 8.11
N LYS A 55 6.11 -1.91 6.96
CA LYS A 55 5.30 -3.14 6.89
C LYS A 55 6.02 -4.33 7.54
N ALA A 56 7.32 -4.48 7.30
CA ALA A 56 8.11 -5.53 7.90
C ALA A 56 8.16 -5.40 9.42
N GLU A 57 8.33 -4.18 9.94
CA GLU A 57 8.30 -3.90 11.38
C GLU A 57 6.92 -4.17 11.98
N MET A 58 5.83 -3.77 11.31
CA MET A 58 4.48 -4.10 11.74
C MET A 58 4.25 -5.61 11.82
N LYS A 59 4.72 -6.36 10.82
CA LYS A 59 4.62 -7.82 10.81
C LYS A 59 5.42 -8.42 11.96
N LYS A 60 6.66 -7.99 12.17
CA LYS A 60 7.52 -8.45 13.26
C LYS A 60 6.90 -8.15 14.63
N ARG A 61 6.35 -6.95 14.82
CA ARG A 61 5.64 -6.56 16.05
C ARG A 61 4.39 -7.41 16.29
N GLN A 62 3.66 -7.76 15.24
CA GLN A 62 2.52 -8.67 15.35
C GLN A 62 2.99 -10.09 15.70
N GLU A 63 4.04 -10.61 15.05
CA GLU A 63 4.61 -11.92 15.38
C GLU A 63 5.13 -11.98 16.83
N GLU A 64 5.81 -10.95 17.32
CA GLU A 64 6.24 -10.80 18.71
C GLU A 64 5.04 -10.79 19.67
N LYS A 65 3.96 -10.08 19.31
CA LYS A 65 2.71 -10.07 20.07
C LYS A 65 2.07 -11.45 20.12
N GLU A 66 1.98 -12.15 19.00
CA GLU A 66 1.44 -13.52 18.92
C GLU A 66 2.29 -14.49 19.76
N ASN A 67 3.61 -14.40 19.68
CA ASN A 67 4.52 -15.22 20.47
C ASN A 67 4.38 -14.95 21.98
N TYR A 68 4.26 -13.68 22.36
CA TYR A 68 4.01 -13.28 23.74
C TYR A 68 2.66 -13.84 24.24
N LEU A 69 1.60 -13.69 23.45
CA LEU A 69 0.27 -14.21 23.79
C LEU A 69 0.28 -15.74 23.93
N ARG A 70 0.93 -16.46 23.01
CA ARG A 70 1.10 -17.92 23.09
C ARG A 70 1.85 -18.35 24.35
N SER A 71 2.85 -17.58 24.79
CA SER A 71 3.60 -17.87 26.02
C SER A 71 2.77 -17.61 27.28
N ARG A 72 1.91 -16.59 27.26
CA ARG A 72 1.16 -16.09 28.43
C ARG A 72 -0.19 -16.80 28.60
N VAL A 73 -0.82 -17.16 27.50
CA VAL A 73 -2.13 -17.83 27.42
C VAL A 73 -1.89 -19.26 26.93
N GLN A 74 -1.65 -20.16 27.89
CA GLN A 74 -1.55 -21.57 27.57
C GLN A 74 -2.93 -22.16 27.27
N PRO A 75 -3.03 -23.16 26.37
CA PRO A 75 -4.27 -23.88 26.13
C PRO A 75 -4.84 -24.44 27.44
N LEU A 76 -6.15 -24.29 27.62
CA LEU A 76 -6.82 -24.78 28.81
C LEU A 76 -6.96 -26.30 28.74
N GLN A 77 -6.25 -27.01 29.62
CA GLN A 77 -6.34 -28.46 29.76
C GLN A 77 -7.39 -28.78 30.82
N LEU A 78 -8.48 -29.42 30.40
CA LEU A 78 -9.56 -29.86 31.28
C LEU A 78 -9.68 -31.39 31.39
N ASP A 79 -8.98 -32.12 30.53
CA ASP A 79 -9.12 -33.56 30.40
C ASP A 79 -8.61 -34.27 31.66
N GLY A 80 -9.42 -35.19 32.18
CA GLY A 80 -9.07 -36.03 33.33
C GLY A 80 -9.13 -35.33 34.70
N LEU A 81 -9.67 -34.11 34.79
CA LEU A 81 -9.94 -33.45 36.08
C LEU A 81 -11.20 -34.03 36.73
N ASP A 82 -11.16 -34.19 38.05
CA ASP A 82 -12.35 -34.48 38.88
C ASP A 82 -13.13 -33.19 39.19
N ASP A 83 -14.35 -33.32 39.70
CA ASP A 83 -15.23 -32.18 40.00
C ASP A 83 -14.59 -31.19 40.99
N ALA A 84 -13.82 -31.70 41.94
CA ALA A 84 -13.12 -30.88 42.93
C ALA A 84 -11.97 -30.07 42.30
N ALA A 85 -11.14 -30.69 41.45
CA ALA A 85 -10.07 -29.98 40.74
C ALA A 85 -10.64 -29.00 39.71
N LEU A 86 -11.75 -29.32 39.05
CA LEU A 86 -12.43 -28.41 38.14
C LEU A 86 -12.93 -27.15 38.88
N ALA A 87 -13.59 -27.32 40.02
CA ALA A 87 -14.04 -26.20 40.86
C ALA A 87 -12.85 -25.33 41.34
N LYS A 88 -11.71 -25.95 41.70
CA LYS A 88 -10.49 -25.22 42.06
C LYS A 88 -9.94 -24.44 40.86
N LYS A 89 -9.92 -25.02 39.67
CA LYS A 89 -9.44 -24.37 38.44
C LYS A 89 -10.26 -23.15 38.07
N VAL A 90 -11.59 -23.24 38.19
CA VAL A 90 -12.50 -22.11 37.95
C VAL A 90 -12.19 -20.94 38.89
N ARG A 91 -11.99 -21.21 40.19
CA ARG A 91 -11.64 -20.15 41.17
C ARG A 91 -10.29 -19.51 40.87
N GLU A 92 -9.29 -20.31 40.49
CA GLU A 92 -7.96 -19.82 40.09
C GLU A 92 -8.05 -18.90 38.87
N LEU A 93 -8.77 -19.31 37.82
CA LEU A 93 -8.97 -18.50 36.63
C LEU A 93 -9.71 -17.20 36.93
N HIS A 94 -10.74 -17.25 37.76
CA HIS A 94 -11.48 -16.06 38.18
C HIS A 94 -10.59 -15.06 38.93
N ALA A 95 -9.79 -15.53 39.89
CA ALA A 95 -8.84 -14.68 40.60
C ALA A 95 -7.80 -14.05 39.64
N ARG A 96 -7.31 -14.83 38.68
CA ARG A 96 -6.39 -14.33 37.65
C ARG A 96 -7.03 -13.26 36.76
N VAL A 97 -8.30 -13.43 36.38
CA VAL A 97 -9.03 -12.42 35.59
C VAL A 97 -9.15 -11.11 36.37
N ALA A 98 -9.57 -11.17 37.64
CA ALA A 98 -9.69 -9.97 38.47
C ALA A 98 -8.35 -9.20 38.60
N GLN A 99 -7.23 -9.92 38.74
CA GLN A 99 -5.90 -9.28 38.73
C GLN A 99 -5.58 -8.63 37.38
N LEU A 100 -5.80 -9.34 36.27
CA LEU A 100 -5.51 -8.84 34.92
C LEU A 100 -6.38 -7.63 34.55
N GLU A 101 -7.61 -7.55 35.05
CA GLU A 101 -8.47 -6.38 34.90
C GLU A 101 -7.91 -5.15 35.61
N GLY A 102 -7.36 -5.32 36.82
CA GLY A 102 -6.64 -4.27 37.52
C GLY A 102 -5.40 -3.79 36.74
N GLU A 103 -4.56 -4.72 36.28
CA GLU A 103 -3.38 -4.40 35.46
C GLU A 103 -3.77 -3.67 34.16
N LYS A 104 -4.85 -4.10 33.51
CA LYS A 104 -5.40 -3.45 32.31
C LYS A 104 -5.83 -2.02 32.61
N TYR A 105 -6.54 -1.80 33.71
CA TYR A 105 -6.97 -0.46 34.11
C TYR A 105 -5.78 0.47 34.34
N ASP A 106 -4.73 0.01 35.03
CA ASP A 106 -3.52 0.80 35.25
C ASP A 106 -2.85 1.21 33.94
N TRP A 107 -2.79 0.30 32.96
CA TRP A 107 -2.28 0.61 31.62
C TRP A 107 -3.17 1.61 30.87
N GLU A 108 -4.49 1.46 30.94
CA GLU A 108 -5.43 2.41 30.31
C GLU A 108 -5.28 3.82 30.89
N VAL A 109 -5.14 3.96 32.20
CA VAL A 109 -4.94 5.27 32.84
C VAL A 109 -3.62 5.89 32.40
N LYS A 110 -2.53 5.11 32.33
CA LYS A 110 -1.23 5.57 31.82
C LYS A 110 -1.32 6.03 30.37
N LEU A 111 -2.00 5.26 29.50
CA LEU A 111 -2.21 5.62 28.10
C LEU A 111 -3.03 6.90 27.97
N ARG A 112 -4.14 7.04 28.69
CA ARG A 112 -4.96 8.27 28.69
C ARG A 112 -4.12 9.49 29.10
N ARG A 113 -3.27 9.37 30.11
CA ARG A 113 -2.36 10.46 30.52
C ARG A 113 -1.37 10.81 29.41
N GLN A 114 -0.77 9.82 28.77
CA GLN A 114 0.15 10.03 27.65
C GLN A 114 -0.55 10.69 26.46
N ASP A 115 -1.78 10.30 26.14
CA ASP A 115 -2.57 10.91 25.06
C ASP A 115 -2.83 12.40 25.32
N ILE A 116 -3.19 12.75 26.57
CA ILE A 116 -3.37 14.14 26.98
C ILE A 116 -2.06 14.92 26.82
N GLU A 117 -0.95 14.37 27.30
CA GLU A 117 0.38 14.99 27.18
C GLU A 117 0.79 15.18 25.72
N ILE A 118 0.60 14.18 24.86
CA ILE A 118 0.86 14.28 23.42
C ILE A 118 0.01 15.37 22.79
N ASN A 119 -1.28 15.47 23.15
CA ASN A 119 -2.16 16.50 22.62
C ASN A 119 -1.71 17.90 23.06
N GLU A 120 -1.38 18.09 24.33
CA GLU A 120 -0.84 19.36 24.84
C GLU A 120 0.46 19.76 24.14
N LEU A 121 1.39 18.82 23.97
CA LEU A 121 2.64 19.05 23.25
C LEU A 121 2.40 19.38 21.78
N THR A 122 1.44 18.70 21.14
CA THR A 122 1.04 18.97 19.76
C THR A 122 0.47 20.38 19.62
N MET A 123 -0.39 20.81 20.56
CA MET A 123 -0.88 22.19 20.61
C MET A 123 0.25 23.20 20.77
N LYS A 124 1.17 22.99 21.72
CA LYS A 124 2.34 23.86 21.94
C LYS A 124 3.21 23.98 20.67
N VAL A 125 3.48 22.87 19.99
CA VAL A 125 4.25 22.86 18.73
C VAL A 125 3.53 23.65 17.64
N ASN A 126 2.20 23.53 17.55
CA ASN A 126 1.40 24.26 16.57
C ASN A 126 1.37 25.77 16.85
N ASP A 127 1.27 26.16 18.12
CA ASP A 127 1.30 27.57 18.53
C ASP A 127 2.68 28.20 18.26
N VAL A 128 3.78 27.46 18.50
CA VAL A 128 5.15 27.89 18.18
C VAL A 128 5.37 28.03 16.68
N LYS A 129 4.83 27.10 15.87
CA LYS A 129 4.88 27.20 14.40
C LYS A 129 3.98 28.31 13.84
N GLY A 130 3.14 28.91 14.69
CA GLY A 130 2.13 29.89 14.34
C GLY A 130 0.89 29.24 13.76
N LYS A 131 -0.28 29.50 14.37
CA LYS A 131 -1.60 29.04 13.89
C LYS A 131 -1.87 29.42 12.43
N PHE A 132 -1.21 30.48 11.95
CA PHE A 132 -1.30 30.98 10.59
C PHE A 132 0.05 30.80 9.86
N VAL A 133 0.37 29.55 9.49
CA VAL A 133 1.43 29.32 8.50
C VAL A 133 0.95 29.96 7.20
N LYS A 134 1.39 31.19 6.91
CA LYS A 134 1.00 31.92 5.70
C LYS A 134 1.31 31.02 4.50
N PRO A 135 0.29 30.47 3.82
CA PRO A 135 0.55 29.60 2.69
C PRO A 135 1.29 30.43 1.65
N VAL A 136 2.39 29.90 1.13
CA VAL A 136 3.15 30.58 0.09
C VAL A 136 2.25 30.63 -1.15
N LEU A 137 1.65 31.79 -1.40
CA LEU A 137 0.77 32.03 -2.53
C LEU A 137 1.60 31.88 -3.82
N LYS A 138 1.46 30.74 -4.49
CA LYS A 138 2.01 30.56 -5.83
C LYS A 138 1.08 31.25 -6.82
N LYS A 139 1.66 32.03 -7.75
CA LYS A 139 0.91 32.60 -8.88
C LYS A 139 0.39 31.44 -9.74
N VAL A 140 -0.84 31.05 -9.51
CA VAL A 140 -1.54 30.04 -10.31
C VAL A 140 -2.25 30.77 -11.44
N SER A 141 -1.87 30.49 -12.70
CA SER A 141 -2.68 30.95 -13.83
C SER A 141 -3.92 30.04 -13.94
N LYS A 142 -5.11 30.64 -14.11
CA LYS A 142 -6.38 29.89 -14.15
C LYS A 142 -6.40 28.83 -15.27
N THR A 143 -5.65 29.07 -16.35
CA THR A 143 -5.61 28.25 -17.56
C THR A 143 -4.53 27.16 -17.55
N GLU A 144 -3.39 27.35 -16.88
CA GLU A 144 -2.30 26.35 -16.89
C GLU A 144 -2.69 25.03 -16.24
N SER A 145 -3.47 25.06 -15.16
CA SER A 145 -3.97 23.82 -14.54
C SER A 145 -4.99 23.09 -15.42
N GLN A 146 -5.78 23.82 -16.20
CA GLN A 146 -6.75 23.25 -17.15
C GLN A 146 -6.04 22.69 -18.38
N LEU A 147 -5.07 23.43 -18.93
CA LEU A 147 -4.23 22.99 -20.06
C LEU A 147 -3.38 21.78 -19.68
N ALA A 148 -2.75 21.76 -18.50
CA ALA A 148 -2.02 20.59 -18.02
C ALA A 148 -2.93 19.38 -17.80
N ARG A 149 -4.22 19.58 -17.48
CA ARG A 149 -5.21 18.49 -17.38
C ARG A 149 -5.61 17.98 -18.76
N ILE A 150 -5.75 18.86 -19.75
CA ILE A 150 -6.03 18.50 -21.15
C ILE A 150 -4.83 17.75 -21.72
N GLU A 151 -3.60 18.27 -21.59
CA GLU A 151 -2.39 17.58 -22.04
C GLU A 151 -2.19 16.22 -21.38
N LYS A 152 -2.51 16.08 -20.08
CA LYS A 152 -2.44 14.77 -19.42
C LYS A 152 -3.48 13.82 -19.99
N LYS A 153 -4.73 14.25 -20.17
CA LYS A 153 -5.78 13.44 -20.81
C LYS A 153 -5.38 13.03 -22.23
N GLU A 154 -4.83 13.96 -22.99
CA GLU A 154 -4.34 13.71 -24.34
C GLU A 154 -3.14 12.76 -24.35
N LYS A 155 -2.16 12.91 -23.44
CA LYS A 155 -1.05 11.94 -23.27
C LYS A 155 -1.53 10.56 -22.81
N THR A 156 -2.65 10.48 -22.11
CA THR A 156 -3.26 9.22 -21.68
C THR A 156 -4.05 8.56 -22.82
N LEU A 157 -4.74 9.34 -23.66
CA LEU A 157 -5.49 8.89 -24.84
C LEU A 157 -4.60 8.60 -26.05
N ALA A 158 -3.60 9.44 -26.29
CA ALA A 158 -2.57 9.28 -27.31
C ALA A 158 -1.47 8.30 -26.89
N SER A 159 -1.61 7.66 -25.73
CA SER A 159 -0.75 6.54 -25.37
C SER A 159 -1.05 5.40 -26.35
N PHE A 160 -0.15 5.18 -27.32
CA PHE A 160 -0.27 4.13 -28.32
C PHE A 160 -0.54 2.74 -27.71
N ARG A 161 -0.16 2.55 -26.44
CA ARG A 161 -0.35 1.34 -25.65
C ARG A 161 -1.81 1.06 -25.27
N THR A 162 -2.66 2.08 -25.10
CA THR A 162 -4.09 1.89 -24.79
C THR A 162 -4.94 1.60 -26.03
N GLN A 163 -4.45 1.97 -27.21
CA GLN A 163 -5.15 1.75 -28.49
C GLN A 163 -4.82 0.38 -29.12
N LEU A 164 -3.78 -0.29 -28.63
CA LEU A 164 -3.45 -1.67 -28.99
C LEU A 164 -4.21 -2.64 -28.10
N LYS A 165 -4.91 -3.62 -28.71
CA LYS A 165 -5.36 -4.81 -27.97
C LYS A 165 -4.11 -5.52 -27.47
N SER A 166 -3.84 -5.46 -26.16
CA SER A 166 -2.79 -6.26 -25.54
C SER A 166 -3.11 -7.73 -25.82
N THR A 167 -2.41 -8.35 -26.76
CA THR A 167 -2.44 -9.80 -26.86
C THR A 167 -1.83 -10.31 -25.57
N GLY A 168 -2.57 -11.08 -24.77
CA GLY A 168 -2.19 -11.52 -23.42
C GLY A 168 -0.99 -12.46 -23.36
N GLN A 169 0.00 -12.28 -24.23
CA GLN A 169 1.23 -13.06 -24.30
C GLN A 169 2.42 -12.15 -24.00
N ASN A 170 2.75 -12.03 -22.71
CA ASN A 170 4.07 -11.60 -22.30
C ASN A 170 5.07 -12.72 -22.62
N LYS A 171 5.57 -12.79 -23.86
CA LYS A 171 6.62 -13.76 -24.28
C LYS A 171 8.00 -13.56 -23.60
N PHE A 172 8.07 -12.71 -22.57
CA PHE A 172 9.26 -12.45 -21.77
C PHE A 172 8.98 -12.45 -20.26
N ALA A 173 7.78 -12.84 -19.82
CA ALA A 173 7.56 -13.19 -18.41
C ALA A 173 8.12 -14.60 -18.22
N LEU A 174 9.14 -14.70 -17.37
CA LEU A 174 9.70 -15.95 -16.88
C LEU A 174 8.54 -16.86 -16.44
N GLU A 175 8.47 -18.08 -16.97
CA GLU A 175 7.47 -19.09 -16.62
C GLU A 175 7.45 -19.29 -15.10
N GLU A 176 6.38 -18.86 -14.45
CA GLU A 176 5.94 -19.48 -13.20
C GLU A 176 4.67 -20.24 -13.54
N LYS A 177 4.78 -21.55 -13.38
CA LYS A 177 3.85 -22.58 -13.79
C LYS A 177 2.61 -22.53 -12.90
N ASP A 178 1.53 -21.95 -13.38
CA ASP A 178 0.19 -22.13 -12.78
C ASP A 178 -0.74 -22.83 -13.76
N GLU A 179 -0.73 -24.16 -13.68
CA GLU A 179 -1.83 -25.02 -14.12
C GLU A 179 -3.01 -24.81 -13.19
N ALA A 180 -3.96 -23.94 -13.54
CA ALA A 180 -5.23 -23.84 -12.83
C ALA A 180 -6.41 -23.62 -13.79
N GLN A 181 -6.91 -24.75 -14.29
CA GLN A 181 -8.33 -25.11 -14.36
C GLN A 181 -9.25 -24.24 -15.22
N HIS A 182 -9.34 -24.66 -16.48
CA HIS A 182 -10.47 -24.43 -17.39
C HIS A 182 -11.76 -25.05 -16.81
N LYS A 183 -12.57 -24.28 -16.09
CA LYS A 183 -13.96 -24.67 -15.77
C LYS A 183 -14.90 -24.11 -16.84
N VAL A 184 -15.21 -24.95 -17.82
CA VAL A 184 -16.42 -24.80 -18.64
C VAL A 184 -17.60 -25.24 -17.79
N ASP A 185 -18.54 -24.34 -17.53
CA ASP A 185 -19.78 -24.67 -16.84
C ASP A 185 -20.70 -25.45 -17.81
N PHE A 186 -20.72 -26.77 -17.67
CA PHE A 186 -21.60 -27.69 -18.43
C PHE A 186 -23.11 -27.56 -18.10
N ARG A 187 -23.51 -26.51 -17.36
CA ARG A 187 -24.88 -26.36 -16.83
C ARG A 187 -25.89 -25.80 -17.84
N ASP A 188 -25.43 -25.24 -18.96
CA ASP A 188 -26.32 -24.66 -19.97
C ASP A 188 -26.75 -25.64 -21.07
N GLN A 189 -26.33 -26.91 -21.03
CA GLN A 189 -26.68 -27.93 -22.03
C GLN A 189 -27.83 -28.86 -21.64
N LEU A 190 -28.55 -28.60 -20.53
CA LEU A 190 -29.71 -29.39 -20.12
C LEU A 190 -30.96 -28.53 -19.81
N LYS A 191 -31.40 -27.74 -20.79
CA LYS A 191 -32.83 -27.37 -20.87
C LYS A 191 -33.47 -28.11 -22.05
N PRO A 192 -34.48 -28.97 -21.82
CA PRO A 192 -35.12 -29.71 -22.89
C PRO A 192 -35.92 -28.78 -23.82
N ALA A 193 -35.77 -29.04 -25.12
CA ALA A 193 -36.63 -28.52 -26.18
C ALA A 193 -38.01 -29.20 -26.14
N GLY A 194 -39.05 -28.48 -26.57
CA GLY A 194 -40.43 -28.96 -26.74
C GLY A 194 -41.42 -27.85 -26.39
N GLU A 195 -41.68 -26.89 -27.27
CA GLU A 195 -42.65 -26.94 -28.40
C GLU A 195 -44.01 -26.33 -28.00
N GLY A 196 -44.49 -25.36 -28.79
CA GLY A 196 -45.90 -24.91 -28.79
C GLY A 196 -46.15 -23.42 -29.04
N GLU A 197 -46.12 -23.01 -30.31
CA GLU A 197 -46.70 -21.75 -30.85
C GLU A 197 -48.22 -21.66 -30.59
N ALA A 198 -48.69 -20.55 -30.00
CA ALA A 198 -49.56 -19.51 -30.62
C ALA A 198 -51.10 -19.72 -30.42
N PRO A 199 -52.00 -18.77 -30.79
CA PRO A 199 -52.42 -17.63 -29.95
C PRO A 199 -53.96 -17.35 -29.90
N LYS A 200 -54.39 -16.37 -29.06
CA LYS A 200 -55.72 -15.67 -28.99
C LYS A 200 -56.92 -16.57 -28.60
N GLU A 201 -58.01 -16.16 -27.93
CA GLU A 201 -58.76 -14.91 -27.76
C GLU A 201 -59.81 -15.19 -26.65
N ALA A 202 -60.14 -14.24 -25.76
CA ALA A 202 -61.44 -14.18 -25.05
C ALA A 202 -61.55 -12.91 -24.20
N VAL A 203 -62.36 -11.97 -24.68
CA VAL A 203 -62.97 -10.85 -23.95
C VAL A 203 -64.48 -10.96 -24.20
N GLU A 204 -65.28 -10.86 -23.12
CA GLU A 204 -66.76 -10.85 -23.04
C GLU A 204 -67.46 -12.13 -23.58
N GLU A 205 -68.41 -12.76 -22.90
CA GLU A 205 -69.49 -12.33 -21.98
C GLU A 205 -69.72 -13.41 -20.90
#